data_AF-A0A923BV36-F1
#
_entry.id   AF-A0A923BV36-F1
#
_cell.length_a   1.000
_cell.length_b   1.000
_cell.length_c   1.000
_cell.angle_alpha   90.00
_cell.angle_beta   90.00
_cell.angle_gamma   90.00
#
_symmetry.space_group_name_H-M   'P 1'
#
loop_
_entity.id
_entity.type
_entity.pdbx_description
1 polymer ?
#
loop_
_entity_poly.entity_id
_entity_poly.type
_entity_poly.pdbx_seq_one_letter_code
_entity_poly.pdbx_strand_id
1 'polypeptide(L)'
;MKKLLLASAAALALSAAPAAADTAQVFGNASAKILSPDANKKVIGKGYYADYYGYYGYYYSYYANYYAYYGYAYSNANYYYSAYYYSYYATQYLYNAYYYQYYNA
;
A
#
# COMPACT_ATOMS: atom_id res chain seq x y z
N MET A 1 15.14 43.53 34.62
CA MET A 1 15.06 42.37 33.71
C MET A 1 15.29 41.11 34.53
N LYS A 2 14.27 40.25 34.65
CA LYS A 2 14.23 39.11 35.58
C LYS A 2 15.13 37.97 35.09
N LYS A 3 15.96 37.47 36.01
CA LYS A 3 16.86 36.31 35.86
C LYS A 3 16.00 35.04 35.76
N LEU A 4 16.10 34.30 34.66
CA LEU A 4 15.56 32.94 34.58
C LEU A 4 16.65 31.98 35.07
N LEU A 5 16.48 31.48 36.29
CA LEU A 5 17.30 30.41 36.86
C LEU A 5 16.88 29.08 36.23
N LEU A 6 17.83 28.41 35.59
CA LEU A 6 17.76 26.98 35.28
C LEU A 6 17.56 26.23 36.61
N ALA A 7 16.46 25.50 36.73
CA ALA A 7 16.29 24.48 37.74
C ALA A 7 16.12 23.14 37.03
N SER A 8 17.21 22.39 37.01
CA SER A 8 17.29 20.99 36.61
C SER A 8 16.38 20.15 37.49
N ALA A 9 15.39 19.48 36.91
CA ALA A 9 14.64 18.41 37.57
C ALA A 9 15.01 17.08 36.92
N ALA A 10 16.08 16.47 37.43
CA ALA A 10 16.37 15.06 37.21
C ALA A 10 15.91 14.29 38.46
N ALA A 11 14.84 13.50 38.31
CA ALA A 11 14.50 12.34 39.14
C ALA A 11 13.56 11.49 38.28
N LEU A 12 14.08 10.55 37.48
CA LEU A 12 14.30 9.14 37.81
C LEU A 12 13.10 8.44 38.46
N ALA A 13 12.73 7.33 37.80
CA ALA A 13 11.79 6.28 38.20
C ALA A 13 10.31 6.65 38.05
N LEU A 14 9.42 5.80 37.52
CA LEU A 14 9.41 4.35 37.49
C LEU A 14 8.40 3.90 36.41
N SER A 15 8.73 2.84 35.68
CA SER A 15 7.87 1.98 34.85
C SER A 15 6.37 2.32 34.76
N ALA A 16 5.92 2.77 33.59
CA ALA A 16 4.62 2.40 33.07
C ALA A 16 4.86 1.73 31.73
N ALA A 17 4.84 0.40 31.70
CA ALA A 17 4.59 -0.31 30.46
C ALA A 17 3.30 0.28 29.86
N PRO A 18 3.25 0.64 28.56
CA PRO A 18 1.99 1.03 27.98
C PRO A 18 1.02 -0.13 28.17
N ALA A 19 -0.03 0.11 28.97
CA ALA A 19 -1.16 -0.80 29.07
C ALA A 19 -1.58 -1.11 27.64
N ALA A 20 -1.55 -2.40 27.27
CA ALA A 20 -2.05 -2.88 26.00
C ALA A 20 -3.51 -2.44 25.90
N ALA A 21 -3.74 -1.31 25.23
CA ALA A 21 -5.06 -0.81 24.98
C ALA A 21 -5.74 -1.82 24.06
N ASP A 22 -6.83 -2.39 24.56
CA ASP A 22 -7.85 -3.14 23.84
C ASP A 22 -8.27 -2.39 22.56
N THR A 23 -7.52 -2.58 21.49
CA THR A 23 -7.84 -2.13 20.13
C THR A 23 -8.35 -3.29 19.29
N ALA A 24 -8.85 -4.33 19.94
CA ALA A 24 -9.46 -5.48 19.29
C ALA A 24 -10.94 -5.21 19.00
N GLN A 25 -11.26 -4.30 18.07
CA GLN A 25 -12.62 -4.24 17.49
C GLN A 25 -12.70 -3.42 16.19
N VAL A 26 -11.98 -3.86 15.15
CA VAL A 26 -12.37 -3.58 13.75
C VAL A 26 -12.58 -4.88 12.96
N PHE A 27 -12.09 -6.02 13.46
CA PHE A 27 -12.29 -7.36 12.88
C PHE A 27 -13.29 -8.21 13.69
N GLY A 28 -14.35 -7.60 14.21
CA GLY A 28 -15.38 -8.31 14.96
C GLY A 28 -16.04 -9.40 14.10
N ASN A 29 -15.87 -10.66 14.51
CA ASN A 29 -16.50 -11.88 13.97
C ASN A 29 -15.95 -12.49 12.67
N ALA A 30 -14.72 -12.18 12.25
CA ALA A 30 -14.05 -13.07 11.29
C ALA A 30 -13.62 -14.35 12.04
N SER A 31 -14.39 -15.45 11.93
CA SER A 31 -13.95 -16.74 12.45
C SER A 31 -12.69 -17.15 11.70
N ALA A 32 -11.53 -17.09 12.36
CA ALA A 32 -10.29 -17.56 11.77
C ALA A 32 -10.40 -19.07 11.54
N LYS A 33 -10.70 -19.47 10.31
CA LYS A 33 -10.68 -20.87 9.92
C LYS A 33 -9.22 -21.31 9.89
N ILE A 34 -8.81 -22.15 10.84
CA ILE A 34 -7.48 -22.76 10.80
C ILE A 34 -7.44 -23.65 9.55
N LEU A 35 -6.65 -23.21 8.57
CA LEU A 35 -6.39 -23.96 7.36
C LEU A 35 -5.26 -24.96 7.62
N SER A 36 -5.33 -26.14 7.00
CA SER A 36 -4.16 -27.02 6.95
C SER A 36 -3.01 -26.31 6.24
N PRO A 37 -1.74 -26.65 6.50
CA PRO A 37 -0.60 -26.02 5.84
C PRO A 37 -0.72 -25.97 4.31
N ASP A 38 -1.24 -27.02 3.69
CA ASP A 38 -1.44 -27.08 2.23
C ASP A 38 -2.60 -26.22 1.74
N ALA A 39 -3.69 -26.13 2.52
CA ALA A 39 -4.78 -25.21 2.22
C ALA A 39 -4.34 -23.75 2.38
N ASN A 40 -3.48 -23.45 3.35
CA ASN A 40 -2.95 -22.11 3.57
C ASN A 40 -2.01 -21.69 2.43
N LYS A 41 -1.15 -22.60 1.95
CA LYS A 41 -0.30 -22.38 0.76
C LYS A 41 -1.13 -22.09 -0.49
N LYS A 42 -2.27 -22.77 -0.67
CA LYS A 42 -3.18 -22.49 -1.79
C LYS A 42 -3.79 -21.10 -1.70
N VAL A 43 -4.22 -20.65 -0.51
CA VAL A 43 -4.80 -19.30 -0.36
C VAL A 43 -3.76 -18.21 -0.60
N ILE A 44 -2.56 -18.36 -0.03
CA ILE A 44 -1.47 -17.38 -0.21
C ILE A 44 -0.97 -17.38 -1.67
N GLY A 45 -0.90 -18.54 -2.32
CA GLY A 45 -0.50 -18.66 -3.72
C GLY A 45 -1.52 -18.10 -4.72
N LYS A 46 -2.81 -18.19 -4.40
CA LYS A 46 -3.93 -17.68 -5.24
C LYS A 46 -3.90 -16.17 -5.43
N GLY A 47 -3.56 -15.42 -4.37
CA GLY A 47 -3.49 -13.96 -4.42
C GLY A 47 -2.20 -13.42 -5.01
N TYR A 48 -1.08 -14.16 -4.86
CA TYR A 48 0.26 -13.64 -5.15
C TYR A 48 0.41 -12.99 -6.54
N TYR A 49 -0.02 -13.67 -7.60
CA TYR A 49 0.10 -13.13 -8.95
C TYR A 49 -0.87 -11.98 -9.20
N ALA A 50 -2.12 -12.09 -8.74
CA ALA A 50 -3.09 -11.01 -8.85
C ALA A 50 -2.60 -9.73 -8.15
N ASP A 51 -2.07 -9.86 -6.93
CA ASP A 51 -1.51 -8.77 -6.15
C ASP A 51 -0.25 -8.19 -6.79
N TYR A 52 0.65 -9.05 -7.30
CA TYR A 52 1.85 -8.63 -8.03
C TYR A 52 1.49 -7.78 -9.24
N TYR A 53 0.63 -8.31 -10.13
CA TYR A 53 0.24 -7.61 -11.33
C TYR A 53 -0.59 -6.35 -11.01
N GLY A 54 -1.45 -6.42 -9.98
CA GLY A 54 -2.24 -5.27 -9.52
C GLY A 54 -1.34 -4.13 -9.05
N TYR A 55 -0.34 -4.43 -8.22
CA TYR A 55 0.64 -3.46 -7.73
C TYR A 55 1.32 -2.72 -8.88
N TYR A 56 1.88 -3.44 -9.86
CA TYR A 56 2.53 -2.80 -11.01
C TYR A 56 1.56 -2.07 -11.92
N GLY A 57 0.32 -2.56 -12.05
CA GLY A 57 -0.75 -1.88 -12.77
C GLY A 57 -1.07 -0.50 -12.19
N TYR A 58 -1.21 -0.41 -10.86
CA TYR A 58 -1.41 0.86 -10.17
C TYR A 58 -0.18 1.77 -10.23
N TYR A 59 1.01 1.20 -10.06
CA TYR A 59 2.27 1.93 -10.20
C TYR A 59 2.35 2.64 -11.56
N TYR A 60 2.13 1.91 -12.66
CA TYR A 60 2.15 2.51 -13.99
C TYR A 60 1.00 3.48 -14.25
N SER A 61 -0.19 3.22 -13.68
CA SER A 61 -1.32 4.15 -13.76
C SER A 61 -0.98 5.50 -13.13
N TYR A 62 -0.27 5.49 -12.00
CA TYR A 62 0.20 6.71 -11.34
C TYR A 62 1.14 7.52 -12.24
N TYR A 63 2.13 6.87 -12.86
CA TYR A 63 3.06 7.56 -13.79
C TYR A 63 2.35 8.05 -15.05
N ALA A 64 1.38 7.30 -15.58
CA ALA A 64 0.57 7.74 -16.69
C ALA A 64 -0.15 9.06 -16.36
N ASN A 65 -0.78 9.14 -15.18
CA ASN A 65 -1.46 10.35 -14.73
C ASN A 65 -0.50 11.52 -14.50
N TYR A 66 0.65 11.25 -13.88
CA TYR A 66 1.71 12.23 -13.68
C TYR A 66 2.13 12.87 -15.01
N TYR A 67 2.45 12.07 -16.01
CA TYR A 67 2.87 12.58 -17.32
C TYR A 67 1.72 13.22 -18.10
N ALA A 68 0.49 12.73 -17.97
CA ALA A 68 -0.68 13.34 -18.59
C ALA A 68 -0.90 14.77 -18.06
N TYR A 69 -0.78 14.95 -16.74
CA TYR A 69 -0.86 16.26 -16.10
C TYR A 69 0.19 17.23 -16.65
N TYR A 70 1.45 16.80 -16.76
CA TYR A 70 2.51 17.64 -17.32
C TYR A 70 2.37 17.88 -18.83
N GLY A 71 1.84 16.91 -19.58
CA GLY A 71 1.46 17.08 -20.97
C GLY A 71 0.44 18.19 -21.12
N TYR A 72 -0.57 18.22 -20.26
CA TYR A 72 -1.57 19.28 -20.21
C TYR A 72 -0.98 20.62 -19.78
N ALA A 73 -0.27 20.65 -18.65
CA ALA A 73 0.26 21.88 -18.07
C ALA A 73 1.28 22.59 -18.98
N TYR A 74 2.10 21.84 -19.70
CA TYR A 74 3.14 22.38 -20.58
C TYR A 74 2.80 22.28 -22.07
N SER A 75 1.62 21.75 -22.43
CA SER A 75 1.21 21.51 -23.81
C SER A 75 2.29 20.80 -24.64
N ASN A 76 2.91 19.77 -24.06
CA ASN A 76 4.09 19.11 -24.62
C ASN A 76 3.80 17.67 -25.04
N ALA A 77 4.02 17.37 -26.32
CA ALA A 77 3.75 16.07 -26.91
C ALA A 77 4.59 14.92 -26.31
N ASN A 78 5.82 15.18 -25.87
CA ASN A 78 6.66 14.13 -25.27
C ASN A 78 6.08 13.62 -23.96
N TYR A 79 5.48 14.51 -23.15
CA TYR A 79 4.81 14.09 -21.93
C TYR A 79 3.53 13.30 -22.21
N TYR A 80 2.76 13.66 -23.24
CA TYR A 80 1.63 12.85 -23.67
C TYR A 80 2.05 11.48 -24.20
N TYR A 81 3.16 11.40 -24.92
CA TYR A 81 3.71 10.13 -25.37
C TYR A 81 4.12 9.24 -24.19
N SER A 82 4.81 9.80 -23.19
CA SER A 82 5.13 9.09 -21.95
C SER A 82 3.87 8.62 -21.23
N ALA A 83 2.86 9.49 -21.11
CA ALA A 83 1.58 9.15 -20.48
C ALA A 83 0.89 7.98 -21.17
N TYR A 84 0.86 7.99 -22.51
CA TYR A 84 0.34 6.88 -23.32
C TYR A 84 1.12 5.59 -23.08
N TYR A 85 2.46 5.64 -23.13
CA TYR A 85 3.32 4.49 -22.88
C TYR A 85 3.02 3.86 -21.52
N TYR A 86 2.99 4.66 -20.46
CA TYR A 86 2.68 4.16 -19.12
C TYR A 86 1.24 3.64 -18.98
N SER A 87 0.27 4.28 -19.64
CA SER A 87 -1.12 3.80 -19.67
C SER A 87 -1.25 2.42 -20.32
N TYR A 88 -0.46 2.16 -21.37
CA TYR A 88 -0.42 0.85 -22.02
C TYR A 88 0.08 -0.23 -21.05
N TYR A 89 1.20 -0.02 -20.35
CA TYR A 89 1.69 -0.98 -19.36
C TYR A 89 0.70 -1.16 -18.21
N ALA A 90 0.14 -0.07 -17.68
CA ALA A 90 -0.88 -0.13 -16.64
C ALA A 90 -2.03 -1.06 -17.05
N THR A 91 -2.53 -0.89 -18.27
CA THR A 91 -3.61 -1.73 -18.81
C THR A 91 -3.21 -3.21 -18.89
N GLN A 92 -2.01 -3.51 -19.39
CA GLN A 92 -1.53 -4.89 -19.49
C GLN A 92 -1.38 -5.54 -18.11
N TYR A 93 -0.83 -4.83 -17.13
CA TYR A 93 -0.67 -5.34 -15.77
C TYR A 93 -2.02 -5.51 -15.06
N LEU A 94 -2.93 -4.55 -15.15
CA LEU A 94 -4.28 -4.68 -14.56
C LEU A 94 -5.09 -5.80 -15.22
N TYR A 95 -4.95 -5.99 -16.53
CA TYR A 95 -5.56 -7.13 -17.22
C TYR A 95 -5.02 -8.47 -16.69
N ASN A 96 -3.71 -8.59 -16.50
CA ASN A 96 -3.13 -9.79 -15.90
C ASN A 96 -3.59 -9.98 -14.45
N ALA A 97 -3.66 -8.91 -13.66
CA ALA A 97 -4.17 -8.97 -12.29
C ALA A 97 -5.59 -9.57 -12.26
N TYR A 98 -6.47 -9.04 -13.13
CA TYR A 98 -7.81 -9.58 -13.34
C TYR A 98 -7.77 -11.06 -13.77
N TYR A 99 -6.94 -11.39 -14.77
CA TYR A 99 -6.82 -12.76 -15.25
C TYR A 99 -6.42 -13.75 -14.14
N TYR A 100 -5.39 -13.43 -13.36
CA TYR A 100 -4.91 -14.29 -12.28
C TYR A 100 -5.91 -14.37 -11.12
N GLN A 101 -6.64 -13.30 -10.84
CA GLN A 101 -7.67 -13.30 -9.79
C GLN A 101 -8.85 -14.22 -10.14
N TYR A 102 -9.28 -14.27 -11.41
CA TYR A 102 -10.51 -14.95 -11.81
C TYR A 102 -10.31 -16.30 -12.52
N TYR A 103 -9.22 -16.47 -13.27
CA TYR A 103 -9.02 -17.62 -14.14
C TYR A 103 -7.84 -18.51 -13.74
N ASN A 104 -7.00 -18.06 -12.81
CA ASN A 104 -5.81 -18.81 -12.37
C ASN A 104 -5.72 -18.95 -10.83
N ALA A 105 -6.88 -18.85 -10.15
CA ALA A 105 -7.00 -19.04 -8.71
C ALA A 105 -7.20 -20.51 -8.32
#